data_AF-X0T603-F1
#
_entry.id   AF-X0T603-F1
#
_cell.length_a   1.000
_cell.length_b   1.000
_cell.length_c   1.000
_cell.angle_alpha   90.00
_cell.angle_beta   90.00
_cell.angle_gamma   90.00
#
_symmetry.space_group_name_H-M   'P 1'
#
loop_
_entity.id
_entity.type
_entity.pdbx_description
1 polymer ?
#
loop_
_entity_poly.entity_id
_entity_poly.type
_entity_poly.pdbx_seq_one_letter_code
_entity_poly.pdbx_strand_id
1 'polypeptide(L)'
;MVSVVGWVLATQVSCTPDGWRLREAPQAGPPAFQPDYNPLLASTAPVAAPATQWVVKCKFVKVQVPLGSLSSSEKLWNHLDEEAVGAQKRRVLMRNGFRVGVGKSGSWPPIKAILNAAGPDEIVSGEYLLNPLRAMPIKLSNRSIDQTVWHFRPDATLVGAFFPRSTNYWLLRHGIDPERPEVVLLEFTPEVRQQQEGFEWRRTEEGLRQVPIYRGWVGHEL
;
A
#
# COMPACT_ATOMS: atom_id res chain seq x y z
N MET A 1 -22.19 15.35 -3.35
CA MET A 1 -20.93 15.03 -2.65
C MET A 1 -21.21 13.85 -1.74
N VAL A 2 -20.80 12.64 -2.13
CA VAL A 2 -21.00 11.43 -1.32
C VAL A 2 -19.68 11.15 -0.59
N SER A 3 -19.69 11.23 0.73
CA SER A 3 -18.52 10.94 1.57
C SER A 3 -18.59 9.49 2.03
N VAL A 4 -17.79 8.61 1.42
CA VAL A 4 -17.59 7.25 1.91
C VAL A 4 -16.48 7.28 2.95
N VAL A 5 -16.82 7.07 4.23
CA VAL A 5 -15.86 6.97 5.33
C VAL A 5 -15.58 5.49 5.59
N GLY A 6 -14.50 4.98 5.01
CA GLY A 6 -13.93 3.67 5.34
C GLY A 6 -12.73 3.82 6.27
N TRP A 7 -12.54 2.89 7.20
CA TRP A 7 -11.38 2.80 8.06
C TRP A 7 -10.63 1.50 7.74
N VAL A 8 -9.30 1.57 7.65
CA VAL A 8 -8.46 0.38 7.48
C VAL A 8 -7.54 0.27 8.68
N LEU A 9 -7.72 -0.80 9.46
CA LEU A 9 -6.80 -1.22 10.50
C LEU A 9 -5.93 -2.34 9.91
N ALA A 10 -4.67 -2.02 9.63
CA ALA A 10 -3.68 -3.02 9.23
C ALA A 10 -2.84 -3.39 10.47
N THR A 11 -3.06 -4.58 11.03
CA THR A 11 -2.18 -5.15 12.05
C THR A 11 -1.17 -6.07 11.37
N GLN A 12 0.12 -5.76 11.48
CA GLN A 12 1.19 -6.63 11.01
C GLN A 12 1.59 -7.59 12.13
N VAL A 13 1.38 -8.88 11.91
CA VAL A 13 2.03 -9.99 12.60
C VAL A 13 3.08 -10.51 11.60
N SER A 14 4.24 -10.95 12.04
CA SER A 14 5.26 -11.52 11.15
C SER A 14 5.55 -12.96 11.60
N CYS A 15 5.40 -13.95 10.71
CA CYS A 15 5.97 -15.30 10.85
C CYS A 15 6.01 -16.06 9.50
N THR A 16 6.98 -16.98 9.41
CA THR A 16 7.57 -17.79 8.33
C THR A 16 6.67 -18.88 7.68
N PRO A 17 7.12 -19.58 6.61
CA PRO A 17 6.30 -19.91 5.44
C PRO A 17 5.88 -21.38 5.30
N ASP A 18 4.72 -21.61 4.69
CA ASP A 18 4.37 -22.84 3.95
C ASP A 18 3.47 -22.52 2.74
N GLY A 19 3.77 -23.17 1.61
CA GLY A 19 3.75 -22.61 0.25
C GLY A 19 2.41 -22.53 -0.50
N TRP A 20 2.32 -21.58 -1.46
CA TRP A 20 1.14 -21.36 -2.33
C TRP A 20 1.50 -20.87 -3.73
N ARG A 21 0.72 -21.31 -4.74
CA ARG A 21 0.77 -20.88 -6.14
C ARG A 21 -0.27 -19.78 -6.43
N LEU A 22 0.08 -18.89 -7.37
CA LEU A 22 -0.76 -17.81 -7.89
C LEU A 22 -1.08 -18.03 -9.37
N ARG A 23 -2.31 -17.73 -9.77
CA ARG A 23 -2.80 -17.69 -11.15
C ARG A 23 -2.68 -16.26 -11.66
N GLU A 24 -2.20 -16.10 -12.89
CA GLU A 24 -1.94 -14.81 -13.54
C GLU A 24 -3.20 -14.03 -13.89
N ALA A 25 -3.07 -12.69 -13.90
CA ALA A 25 -4.06 -11.79 -14.47
C ALA A 25 -4.14 -11.96 -15.99
N PRO A 26 -5.31 -11.78 -16.62
CA PRO A 26 -5.45 -11.88 -18.07
C PRO A 26 -4.64 -10.79 -18.77
N GLN A 27 -3.84 -11.18 -19.77
CA GLN A 27 -3.08 -10.25 -20.61
C GLN A 27 -4.04 -9.38 -21.43
N ALA A 28 -3.90 -8.06 -21.33
CA ALA A 28 -4.52 -7.13 -22.26
C ALA A 28 -3.82 -7.23 -23.62
N GLY A 29 -4.56 -7.59 -24.67
CA GLY A 29 -4.04 -7.62 -26.04
C GLY A 29 -3.69 -6.21 -26.54
N PRO A 30 -2.76 -6.08 -27.49
CA PRO A 30 -2.35 -4.79 -28.05
C PRO A 30 -3.50 -4.13 -28.85
N PRO A 31 -3.62 -2.79 -28.81
CA PRO A 31 -4.64 -2.09 -29.59
C PRO A 31 -4.35 -2.20 -31.09
N ALA A 32 -5.37 -2.53 -31.87
CA ALA A 32 -5.32 -2.50 -33.33
C ALA A 32 -5.17 -1.06 -33.84
N PHE A 33 -4.21 -0.84 -34.74
CA PHE A 33 -3.96 0.45 -35.39
C PHE A 33 -4.96 0.64 -36.55
N GLN A 34 -5.76 1.70 -36.53
CA GLN A 34 -6.62 2.10 -37.66
C GLN A 34 -6.12 3.43 -38.26
N PRO A 35 -5.66 3.44 -39.52
CA PRO A 35 -5.38 4.68 -40.24
C PRO A 35 -6.54 4.99 -41.18
N ASP A 36 -7.24 6.11 -40.95
CA ASP A 36 -7.94 6.89 -41.98
C ASP A 36 -8.39 8.22 -41.36
N TYR A 37 -7.53 9.23 -41.44
CA TYR A 37 -7.83 10.58 -40.96
C TYR A 37 -8.35 11.43 -42.12
N ASN A 38 -9.66 11.70 -42.16
CA ASN A 38 -10.28 12.58 -43.14
C ASN A 38 -10.55 13.97 -42.50
N PRO A 39 -9.77 15.03 -42.84
CA PRO A 39 -9.77 16.29 -42.10
C PRO A 39 -10.93 17.26 -42.43
N LEU A 40 -11.95 16.85 -43.18
CA LEU A 40 -12.98 17.78 -43.70
C LEU A 40 -14.42 17.50 -43.24
N LEU A 41 -14.65 16.56 -42.32
CA LEU A 41 -15.95 16.45 -41.66
C LEU A 41 -15.95 17.36 -40.43
N ALA A 42 -16.69 18.47 -40.53
CA ALA A 42 -17.04 19.31 -39.39
C ALA A 42 -17.74 18.42 -38.35
N SER A 43 -16.94 17.93 -37.39
CA SER A 43 -17.41 17.13 -36.28
C SER A 43 -18.31 18.02 -35.44
N THR A 44 -19.62 17.86 -35.61
CA THR A 44 -20.62 18.19 -34.58
C THR A 44 -20.39 17.23 -33.42
N ALA A 45 -19.25 17.36 -32.75
CA ALA A 45 -18.93 16.58 -31.57
C ALA A 45 -20.02 16.88 -30.55
N PRO A 46 -20.72 15.86 -30.03
CA PRO A 46 -21.74 16.08 -29.03
C PRO A 46 -21.13 16.88 -27.87
N VAL A 47 -21.81 17.94 -27.46
CA VAL A 47 -21.43 18.75 -26.30
C VAL A 47 -21.25 17.79 -25.13
N ALA A 48 -20.00 17.58 -24.73
CA ALA A 48 -19.66 16.60 -23.69
C ALA A 48 -20.42 16.97 -22.43
N ALA A 49 -21.23 16.03 -21.92
CA ALA A 49 -21.89 16.20 -20.64
C ALA A 49 -20.83 16.53 -19.56
N PRO A 50 -21.16 17.39 -18.58
CA PRO A 50 -20.21 17.79 -17.55
C PRO A 50 -19.68 16.54 -16.83
N ALA A 51 -18.35 16.38 -16.78
CA ALA A 51 -17.73 15.26 -16.12
C ALA A 51 -17.95 15.35 -14.60
N THR A 52 -18.66 14.37 -14.04
CA THR A 52 -18.82 14.25 -12.58
C THR A 52 -17.47 13.86 -11.96
N GLN A 53 -16.84 14.78 -11.24
CA GLN A 53 -15.61 14.50 -10.50
C GLN A 53 -15.93 14.02 -9.09
N TRP A 54 -15.41 12.85 -8.75
CA TRP A 54 -15.49 12.28 -7.40
C TRP A 54 -14.27 12.68 -6.59
N VAL A 55 -14.50 13.05 -5.32
CA VAL A 55 -13.44 13.37 -4.36
C VAL A 55 -13.56 12.40 -3.20
N VAL A 56 -12.53 11.58 -2.99
CA VAL A 56 -12.48 10.60 -1.90
C VAL A 56 -11.69 11.17 -0.73
N LYS A 57 -12.37 11.34 0.40
CA LYS A 57 -11.76 11.75 1.67
C LYS A 57 -11.60 10.52 2.57
N CYS A 58 -10.36 10.19 2.90
CA CYS A 58 -10.03 9.07 3.76
C CYS A 58 -9.56 9.59 5.13
N LYS A 59 -10.05 8.96 6.21
CA LYS A 59 -9.50 9.15 7.55
C LYS A 59 -8.73 7.89 7.92
N PHE A 60 -7.46 8.05 8.27
CA PHE A 60 -6.62 6.93 8.65
C PHE A 60 -6.28 7.02 10.14
N VAL A 61 -6.21 5.85 10.79
CA VAL A 61 -5.70 5.71 12.15
C VAL A 61 -4.71 4.56 12.14
N LYS A 62 -3.44 4.87 12.41
CA LYS A 62 -2.38 3.91 12.66
C LYS A 62 -2.24 3.75 14.18
N VAL A 63 -2.32 2.52 14.65
CA VAL A 63 -2.12 2.18 16.07
C VAL A 63 -1.00 1.15 16.16
N GLN A 64 0.03 1.48 16.92
CA GLN A 64 1.09 0.53 17.29
C GLN A 64 0.79 -0.02 18.67
N VAL A 65 0.79 -1.35 18.79
CA VAL A 65 0.55 -2.09 20.02
C VAL A 65 1.58 -3.20 20.15
N PRO A 66 1.81 -3.73 21.36
CA PRO A 66 2.60 -4.93 21.54
C PRO A 66 2.08 -6.10 20.69
N LEU A 67 3.00 -6.91 20.18
CA LEU A 67 2.66 -8.08 19.39
C LEU A 67 1.75 -9.02 20.21
N GLY A 68 0.69 -9.53 19.59
CA GLY A 68 -0.26 -10.42 20.26
C GLY A 68 -1.48 -9.71 20.86
N SER A 69 -1.36 -8.44 21.27
CA SER A 69 -2.43 -7.74 22.02
C SER A 69 -3.75 -7.62 21.26
N LEU A 70 -3.70 -7.41 19.94
CA LEU A 70 -4.89 -7.29 19.10
C LEU A 70 -5.16 -8.52 18.22
N SER A 71 -4.13 -9.31 17.89
CA SER A 71 -4.29 -10.47 17.00
C SER A 71 -5.16 -11.56 17.62
N SER A 72 -5.10 -11.73 18.94
CA SER A 72 -5.91 -12.68 19.71
C SER A 72 -7.23 -12.09 20.23
N SER A 73 -7.47 -10.79 20.03
CA SER A 73 -8.65 -10.11 20.59
C SER A 73 -9.89 -10.40 19.75
N GLU A 74 -10.59 -11.51 20.04
CA GLU A 74 -11.87 -11.85 19.38
C GLU A 74 -12.88 -10.71 19.49
N LYS A 75 -12.88 -9.95 20.60
CA LYS A 75 -13.73 -8.77 20.78
C LYS A 75 -13.52 -7.73 19.68
N LEU A 76 -12.28 -7.49 19.24
CA LEU A 76 -12.00 -6.57 18.14
C LEU A 76 -12.55 -7.12 16.82
N TRP A 77 -12.23 -8.39 16.53
CA TRP A 77 -12.55 -9.00 15.25
C TRP A 77 -14.06 -9.26 15.08
N ASN A 78 -14.82 -9.43 16.16
CA ASN A 78 -16.29 -9.50 16.13
C ASN A 78 -16.95 -8.22 15.60
N HIS A 79 -16.23 -7.09 15.60
CA HIS A 79 -16.72 -5.82 15.05
C HIS A 79 -16.32 -5.59 13.58
N LEU A 80 -15.56 -6.52 12.99
CA LEU A 80 -14.99 -6.43 11.64
C LEU A 80 -15.47 -7.62 10.79
N ASP A 81 -15.90 -7.36 9.57
CA ASP A 81 -16.22 -8.40 8.60
C ASP A 81 -14.95 -8.80 7.83
N GLU A 82 -14.38 -9.95 8.18
CA GLU A 82 -13.22 -10.52 7.49
C GLU A 82 -13.57 -11.21 6.17
N GLU A 83 -14.84 -11.52 5.93
CA GLU A 83 -15.29 -12.21 4.72
C GLU A 83 -15.38 -11.26 3.53
N ALA A 84 -15.57 -9.96 3.79
CA ALA A 84 -15.58 -8.90 2.77
C ALA A 84 -14.31 -8.87 1.88
N VAL A 85 -13.17 -9.37 2.37
CA VAL A 85 -11.90 -9.42 1.61
C VAL A 85 -11.84 -10.65 0.68
N GLY A 86 -12.72 -11.63 0.91
CA GLY A 86 -12.73 -12.92 0.23
C GLY A 86 -11.78 -13.93 0.86
N ALA A 87 -12.23 -15.18 1.00
CA ALA A 87 -11.52 -16.24 1.73
C ALA A 87 -10.10 -16.50 1.21
N GLN A 88 -9.87 -16.43 -0.11
CA GLN A 88 -8.56 -16.68 -0.69
C GLN A 88 -7.55 -15.58 -0.35
N LYS A 89 -7.94 -14.31 -0.53
CA LYS A 89 -7.09 -13.16 -0.17
C LYS A 89 -6.82 -13.13 1.33
N ARG A 90 -7.83 -13.41 2.15
CA ARG A 90 -7.68 -13.52 3.61
C ARG A 90 -6.62 -14.57 4.00
N ARG A 91 -6.65 -15.76 3.42
CA ARG A 91 -5.62 -16.80 3.68
C ARG A 91 -4.21 -16.32 3.31
N VAL A 92 -4.06 -15.68 2.15
CA VAL A 92 -2.76 -15.14 1.72
C VAL A 92 -2.28 -14.06 2.70
N LEU A 93 -3.14 -13.11 3.07
CA LEU A 93 -2.81 -12.07 4.02
C LEU A 93 -2.42 -12.65 5.39
N MET A 94 -3.20 -13.58 5.93
CA MET A 94 -2.93 -14.21 7.24
C MET A 94 -1.60 -14.96 7.26
N ARG A 95 -1.20 -15.59 6.15
CA ARG A 95 0.12 -16.23 6.04
C ARG A 95 1.28 -15.25 6.01
N ASN A 96 1.03 -14.04 5.52
CA ASN A 96 1.98 -12.93 5.62
C ASN A 96 1.79 -12.16 6.94
N GLY A 97 1.01 -12.73 7.88
CA GLY A 97 0.65 -12.19 9.17
C GLY A 97 -0.14 -10.88 9.13
N PHE A 98 -0.80 -10.60 8.01
CA PHE A 98 -1.80 -9.53 7.93
C PHE A 98 -3.18 -10.08 8.20
N ARG A 99 -3.95 -9.38 9.02
CA ARG A 99 -5.39 -9.61 9.19
C ARG A 99 -6.13 -8.35 8.82
N VAL A 100 -7.16 -8.50 7.99
CA VAL A 100 -7.91 -7.39 7.40
C VAL A 100 -9.39 -7.71 7.50
N GLY A 101 -10.17 -6.73 7.93
CA GLY A 101 -11.63 -6.81 7.95
C GLY A 101 -12.24 -5.43 7.75
N VAL A 102 -13.50 -5.41 7.33
CA VAL A 102 -14.26 -4.19 7.05
C VAL A 102 -15.26 -3.95 8.18
N GLY A 103 -15.13 -2.83 8.88
CA GLY A 103 -16.07 -2.44 9.94
C GLY A 103 -17.19 -1.54 9.42
N LYS A 104 -18.38 -1.63 10.04
CA LYS A 104 -19.44 -0.62 9.86
C LYS A 104 -19.06 0.66 10.61
N SER A 105 -19.56 1.81 10.16
CA SER A 105 -19.31 3.11 10.81
C SER A 105 -19.70 3.10 12.30
N GLY A 106 -20.83 2.47 12.65
CA GLY A 106 -21.29 2.31 14.04
C GLY A 106 -20.42 1.39 14.91
N SER A 107 -19.55 0.57 14.31
CA SER A 107 -18.61 -0.29 15.04
C SER A 107 -17.37 0.46 15.52
N TRP A 108 -17.15 1.72 15.10
CA TRP A 108 -15.94 2.45 15.44
C TRP A 108 -15.78 2.76 16.94
N PRO A 109 -16.81 3.24 17.68
CA PRO A 109 -16.67 3.51 19.12
C PRO A 109 -16.17 2.30 19.95
N PRO A 110 -16.72 1.08 19.82
CA PRO A 110 -16.19 -0.08 20.56
C PRO A 110 -14.79 -0.50 20.07
N ILE A 111 -14.50 -0.42 18.77
CA ILE A 111 -13.15 -0.66 18.25
C ILE A 111 -12.15 0.31 18.90
N LYS A 112 -12.47 1.60 18.96
CA LYS A 112 -11.63 2.62 19.59
C LYS A 112 -11.43 2.34 21.08
N ALA A 113 -12.46 1.91 21.80
CA ALA A 113 -12.34 1.52 23.21
C ALA A 113 -11.38 0.34 23.40
N ILE A 114 -11.48 -0.69 22.56
CA ILE A 114 -10.58 -1.86 22.59
C ILE A 114 -9.14 -1.44 22.27
N LEU A 115 -8.94 -0.61 21.25
CA LEU A 115 -7.61 -0.10 20.87
C LEU A 115 -6.98 0.73 21.99
N ASN A 116 -7.75 1.58 22.67
CA ASN A 116 -7.27 2.36 23.81
C ASN A 116 -6.93 1.46 25.02
N ALA A 117 -7.75 0.44 25.29
CA ALA A 117 -7.52 -0.50 26.39
C ALA A 117 -6.27 -1.38 26.17
N ALA A 118 -5.85 -1.57 24.91
CA ALA A 118 -4.65 -2.32 24.57
C ALA A 118 -3.34 -1.58 24.93
N GLY A 119 -3.41 -0.31 25.37
CA GLY A 119 -2.24 0.49 25.75
C GLY A 119 -1.30 0.75 24.57
N PRO A 120 -1.73 1.48 23.53
CA PRO A 120 -0.95 1.66 22.32
C PRO A 120 0.29 2.53 22.58
N ASP A 121 1.42 2.12 22.00
CA ASP A 121 2.69 2.86 22.06
C ASP A 121 2.65 4.13 21.20
N GLU A 122 1.95 4.06 20.07
CA GLU A 122 1.82 5.16 19.11
C GLU A 122 0.41 5.14 18.48
N ILE A 123 -0.28 6.28 18.50
CA ILE A 123 -1.49 6.51 17.70
C ILE A 123 -1.21 7.68 16.76
N VAL A 124 -1.26 7.42 15.46
CA VAL A 124 -1.18 8.46 14.42
C VAL A 124 -2.50 8.49 13.69
N SER A 125 -3.11 9.67 13.57
CA SER A 125 -4.33 9.85 12.80
C SER A 125 -4.21 11.01 11.84
N GLY A 126 -4.99 10.99 10.77
CA GLY A 126 -5.10 12.14 9.88
C GLY A 126 -6.17 11.96 8.83
N GLU A 127 -6.41 13.03 8.10
CA GLU A 127 -7.41 13.08 7.04
C GLU A 127 -6.73 13.45 5.72
N TYR A 128 -7.03 12.72 4.66
CA TYR A 128 -6.40 12.89 3.35
C TYR A 128 -7.47 12.97 2.28
N LEU A 129 -7.26 13.89 1.35
CA LEU A 129 -7.91 13.86 0.07
C LEU A 129 -7.07 12.97 -0.83
N LEU A 130 -7.61 11.81 -1.20
CA LEU A 130 -6.87 10.86 -2.02
C LEU A 130 -6.85 11.37 -3.46
N ASN A 131 -5.67 11.36 -4.09
CA ASN A 131 -5.50 11.69 -5.49
C ASN A 131 -5.44 10.37 -6.30
N PRO A 132 -6.32 10.15 -7.29
CA PRO A 132 -6.34 8.88 -8.04
C PRO A 132 -5.05 8.63 -8.83
N LEU A 133 -4.29 9.68 -9.13
CA LEU A 133 -3.03 9.60 -9.88
C LEU A 133 -1.80 9.38 -8.99
N ARG A 134 -1.93 9.48 -7.66
CA ARG A 134 -0.78 9.40 -6.74
C ARG A 134 -1.08 8.51 -5.54
N ALA A 135 -0.25 7.48 -5.36
CA ALA A 135 -0.27 6.67 -4.15
C ALA A 135 0.10 7.51 -2.92
N MET A 136 -0.65 7.35 -1.85
CA MET A 136 -0.40 7.98 -0.57
C MET A 136 0.50 7.08 0.28
N PRO A 137 1.73 7.51 0.61
CA PRO A 137 2.60 6.74 1.48
C PRO A 137 2.17 6.88 2.95
N ILE A 138 2.02 5.75 3.63
CA ILE A 138 1.72 5.64 5.06
C ILE A 138 2.94 5.01 5.72
N LYS A 139 3.71 5.81 6.46
CA LYS A 139 4.91 5.35 7.16
C LYS A 139 4.53 4.45 8.34
N LEU A 140 5.02 3.21 8.35
CA LEU A 140 4.67 2.23 9.38
C LEU A 140 5.38 2.49 10.70
N SER A 141 6.69 2.74 10.64
CA SER A 141 7.54 3.01 11.80
C SER A 141 8.37 4.26 11.57
N ASN A 142 8.60 5.03 12.64
CA ASN A 142 9.54 6.15 12.60
C ASN A 142 11.00 5.72 12.70
N ARG A 143 11.27 4.48 13.10
CA ARG A 143 12.60 3.92 13.24
C ARG A 143 13.01 3.24 11.94
N SER A 144 14.20 3.58 11.45
CA SER A 144 14.88 2.79 10.43
C SER A 144 15.37 1.48 11.05
N ILE A 145 15.25 0.39 10.31
CA ILE A 145 15.67 -0.94 10.74
C ILE A 145 16.52 -1.59 9.65
N ASP A 146 17.44 -2.45 10.08
CA ASP A 146 18.07 -3.41 9.19
C ASP A 146 17.12 -4.59 9.04
N GLN A 147 16.73 -4.92 7.81
CA GLN A 147 15.83 -6.04 7.56
C GLN A 147 16.20 -6.78 6.29
N THR A 148 15.88 -8.08 6.27
CA THR A 148 15.98 -8.90 5.05
C THR A 148 14.57 -9.21 4.59
N VAL A 149 14.23 -8.81 3.38
CA VAL A 149 12.95 -9.18 2.76
C VAL A 149 13.18 -10.48 2.01
N TRP A 150 12.39 -11.48 2.37
CA TRP A 150 12.41 -12.79 1.73
C TRP A 150 11.20 -12.93 0.80
N HIS A 151 11.42 -13.54 -0.35
CA HIS A 151 10.39 -13.85 -1.33
C HIS A 151 10.59 -15.28 -1.85
N PHE A 152 9.50 -16.05 -1.87
CA PHE A 152 9.47 -17.37 -2.50
C PHE A 152 9.14 -17.24 -3.97
N ARG A 153 10.02 -17.74 -4.83
CA ARG A 153 9.76 -17.84 -6.27
C ARG A 153 8.79 -18.98 -6.59
N PRO A 154 8.18 -18.99 -7.80
CA PRO A 154 7.27 -20.06 -8.22
C PRO A 154 7.88 -21.48 -8.20
N ASP A 155 9.21 -21.58 -8.26
CA ASP A 155 10.00 -22.83 -8.17
C ASP A 155 10.30 -23.26 -6.72
N ALA A 156 9.64 -22.62 -5.73
CA ALA A 156 9.85 -22.81 -4.30
C ALA A 156 11.25 -22.43 -3.78
N THR A 157 12.10 -21.79 -4.60
CA THR A 157 13.35 -21.24 -4.10
C THR A 157 13.11 -19.99 -3.26
N LEU A 158 13.86 -19.87 -2.17
CA LEU A 158 13.84 -18.70 -1.30
C LEU A 158 14.93 -17.74 -1.73
N VAL A 159 14.53 -16.51 -2.08
CA VAL A 159 15.47 -15.42 -2.35
C VAL A 159 15.25 -14.30 -1.36
N GLY A 160 16.34 -13.65 -0.95
CA GLY A 160 16.31 -12.55 0.00
C GLY A 160 17.12 -11.37 -0.48
N ALA A 161 16.73 -10.18 -0.05
CA ALA A 161 17.52 -8.97 -0.20
C ALA A 161 17.62 -8.27 1.15
N PHE A 162 18.84 -7.85 1.51
CA PHE A 162 19.13 -7.12 2.74
C PHE A 162 19.00 -5.61 2.49
N PHE A 163 18.26 -4.93 3.36
CA PHE A 163 17.97 -3.50 3.29
C PHE A 163 18.39 -2.81 4.60
N PRO A 164 19.66 -2.38 4.73
CA PRO A 164 20.11 -1.69 5.93
C PRO A 164 19.44 -0.32 6.06
N ARG A 165 19.16 0.09 7.30
CA ARG A 165 18.55 1.37 7.67
C ARG A 165 17.31 1.73 6.86
N SER A 166 16.50 0.73 6.53
CA SER A 166 15.31 0.91 5.73
C SER A 166 14.08 1.21 6.59
N THR A 167 13.07 1.79 5.96
CA THR A 167 11.79 2.15 6.57
C THR A 167 10.65 1.51 5.78
N ASN A 168 9.67 0.96 6.48
CA ASN A 168 8.51 0.35 5.86
C ASN A 168 7.37 1.35 5.66
N TYR A 169 6.74 1.28 4.51
CA TYR A 169 5.59 2.08 4.11
C TYR A 169 4.47 1.18 3.58
N TRP A 170 3.24 1.64 3.70
CA TRP A 170 2.15 1.23 2.83
C TRP A 170 1.90 2.31 1.80
N LEU A 171 1.79 1.92 0.54
CA LEU A 171 1.25 2.78 -0.50
C LEU A 171 -0.24 2.53 -0.62
N LEU A 172 -1.04 3.52 -0.25
CA LEU A 172 -2.48 3.49 -0.43
C LEU A 172 -2.84 4.13 -1.77
N ARG A 173 -3.46 3.36 -2.65
CA ARG A 173 -4.13 3.83 -3.86
C ARG A 173 -5.63 3.63 -3.74
N HIS A 174 -6.38 4.38 -4.52
CA HIS A 174 -7.82 4.19 -4.58
C HIS A 174 -8.32 4.25 -6.02
N GLY A 175 -9.41 3.53 -6.26
CA GLY A 175 -10.21 3.60 -7.48
C GLY A 175 -11.69 3.67 -7.11
N ILE A 176 -12.51 3.99 -8.10
CA ILE A 176 -13.96 3.93 -8.00
C ILE A 176 -14.41 2.79 -8.90
N ASP A 177 -15.25 1.90 -8.38
CA ASP A 177 -15.84 0.84 -9.18
C ASP A 177 -16.78 1.47 -10.23
N PRO A 178 -16.51 1.29 -11.55
CA PRO A 178 -17.32 1.93 -12.59
C PRO A 178 -18.76 1.40 -12.64
N GLU A 179 -18.99 0.16 -12.17
CA GLU A 179 -20.33 -0.43 -12.11
C GLU A 179 -21.06 -0.04 -10.82
N ARG A 180 -20.31 0.34 -9.78
CA ARG A 180 -20.81 0.71 -8.45
C ARG A 180 -20.08 1.95 -7.92
N PRO A 181 -20.40 3.16 -8.40
CA PRO A 181 -19.66 4.39 -8.05
C PRO A 181 -19.63 4.73 -6.55
N GLU A 182 -20.53 4.15 -5.76
CA GLU A 182 -20.55 4.22 -4.30
C GLU A 182 -19.48 3.37 -3.62
N VAL A 183 -18.85 2.45 -4.35
CA VAL A 183 -17.79 1.56 -3.84
C VAL A 183 -16.42 2.14 -4.18
N VAL A 184 -15.66 2.46 -3.13
CA VAL A 184 -14.26 2.85 -3.23
C VAL A 184 -13.40 1.60 -3.11
N LEU A 185 -12.61 1.31 -4.15
CA LEU A 185 -11.61 0.27 -4.13
C LEU A 185 -10.33 0.84 -3.50
N LEU A 186 -9.82 0.19 -2.45
CA LEU A 186 -8.55 0.55 -1.83
C LEU A 186 -7.50 -0.51 -2.14
N GLU A 187 -6.34 -0.06 -2.62
CA GLU A 187 -5.18 -0.91 -2.89
C GLU A 187 -4.06 -0.52 -1.92
N PHE A 188 -3.52 -1.50 -1.21
CA PHE A 188 -2.40 -1.34 -0.28
C PHE A 188 -1.20 -2.12 -0.80
N THR A 189 -0.12 -1.42 -1.12
CA THR A 189 1.13 -2.03 -1.58
C THR A 189 2.22 -1.84 -0.51
N PRO A 190 2.83 -2.91 0.02
CA PRO A 190 3.92 -2.75 0.97
C PRO A 190 5.16 -2.24 0.22
N GLU A 191 5.88 -1.30 0.82
CA GLU A 191 7.09 -0.72 0.24
C GLU A 191 8.18 -0.61 1.31
N VAL A 192 9.37 -1.12 0.99
CA VAL A 192 10.58 -0.92 1.79
C VAL A 192 11.39 0.21 1.14
N ARG A 193 11.55 1.31 1.85
CA ARG A 193 12.39 2.44 1.39
C ARG A 193 13.69 2.43 2.13
N GLN A 194 14.78 2.38 1.40
CA GLN A 194 16.11 2.60 1.92
C GLN A 194 16.54 4.02 1.60
N GLN A 195 17.04 4.77 2.60
CA GLN A 195 17.79 5.97 2.29
C GLN A 195 19.09 5.54 1.61
N GLN A 196 19.27 5.95 0.34
CA GLN A 196 20.52 5.76 -0.37
C GLN A 196 21.54 6.78 0.16
N GLU A 197 21.97 6.60 1.41
CA GLU A 197 23.12 7.32 1.95
C GLU A 197 24.38 6.86 1.21
N GLY A 198 25.30 7.80 0.95
CA GLY A 198 26.54 7.47 0.26
C GLY A 198 26.38 7.32 -1.25
N PHE A 199 25.31 7.84 -1.85
CA PHE A 199 25.20 8.00 -3.29
C PHE A 199 24.83 9.45 -3.64
N GLU A 200 25.38 9.96 -4.73
CA GLU A 200 25.02 11.26 -5.29
C GLU A 200 24.67 11.12 -6.77
N TRP A 201 23.74 11.93 -7.24
CA TRP A 201 23.45 12.03 -8.66
C TRP A 201 24.51 12.92 -9.31
N ARG A 202 25.42 12.33 -10.08
CA ARG A 202 26.35 13.08 -10.94
C ARG A 202 25.90 13.00 -12.38
N ARG A 203 26.00 14.14 -13.07
CA ARG A 203 25.87 14.17 -14.52
C ARG A 203 27.19 13.67 -15.11
N THR A 204 27.14 12.53 -15.78
CA THR A 204 28.25 11.97 -16.57
C THR A 204 27.98 12.21 -18.06
N GLU A 205 28.94 11.88 -18.92
CA GLU A 205 28.77 11.97 -20.38
C GLU A 205 27.61 11.09 -20.89
N GLU A 206 27.32 10.00 -20.19
CA GLU A 206 26.22 9.08 -20.49
C GLU A 206 24.86 9.50 -19.88
N GLY A 207 24.79 10.66 -19.21
CA GLY A 207 23.58 11.19 -18.59
C GLY A 207 23.64 11.27 -17.06
N LEU A 208 22.47 11.31 -16.41
CA LEU A 208 22.40 11.38 -14.95
C LEU A 208 22.64 9.98 -14.37
N ARG A 209 23.75 9.77 -13.67
CA ARG A 209 24.07 8.50 -12.98
C ARG A 209 24.16 8.71 -11.48
N GLN A 210 23.69 7.71 -10.75
CA GLN A 210 23.90 7.62 -9.32
C GLN A 210 25.28 7.01 -9.06
N VAL A 211 26.18 7.77 -8.45
CA VAL A 211 27.55 7.33 -8.14
C VAL A 211 27.74 7.24 -6.62
N PRO A 212 28.49 6.24 -6.11
CA PRO A 212 28.79 6.17 -4.69
C PRO A 212 29.68 7.35 -4.26
N ILE A 213 29.34 7.98 -3.13
CA ILE A 213 30.15 9.00 -2.46
C ILE A 213 31.32 8.27 -1.78
N TYR A 214 32.46 8.17 -2.46
CA TYR A 214 33.71 7.74 -1.84
C TYR A 214 34.22 8.83 -0.88
N ARG A 215 34.01 8.64 0.43
CA ARG A 215 34.78 9.35 1.44
C ARG A 215 36.09 8.60 1.62
N GLY A 216 37.07 8.90 0.76
CA GLY A 216 38.42 8.34 0.91
C GLY A 216 38.94 8.65 2.30
N TRP A 217 39.22 7.60 3.09
CA TRP A 217 39.99 7.74 4.31
C TRP A 217 41.46 7.81 3.86
N VAL A 218 42.03 9.01 3.83
CA VAL A 218 43.48 9.16 3.68
C VAL A 218 44.08 8.82 5.03
N GLY A 219 44.36 7.52 5.23
CA GLY A 219 45.17 7.08 6.34
C GLY A 219 46.57 7.65 6.13
N HIS A 220 46.96 8.61 6.96
CA HIS A 220 48.38 8.89 7.16
C HIS A 220 48.94 7.69 7.91
N GLU A 221 49.62 6.79 7.19
CA GLU A 221 50.52 5.82 7.83
C GLU A 221 51.59 6.62 8.59
N LEU A 222 51.67 6.37 9.90
CA LEU A 222 52.75 6.80 10.79
C LEU A 222 53.72 5.63 10.98
#